data_AF-A0A672SGC7-F1
#
_entry.id   AF-A0A672SGC7-F1
#
_cell.length_a   1.000
_cell.length_b   1.000
_cell.length_c   1.000
_cell.angle_alpha   90.00
_cell.angle_beta   90.00
_cell.angle_gamma   90.00
#
_symmetry.space_group_name_H-M   'P 1'
#
loop_
_entity.id
_entity.type
_entity.pdbx_description
1 polymer ?
#
loop_
_entity_poly.entity_id
_entity_poly.type
_entity_poly.pdbx_seq_one_letter_code
_entity_poly.pdbx_strand_id
1 'polypeptide(L)'
;MEQDNISPLQHFVVAKRTISAVFHQVLEFVRECSDFVEETWKSEDFEHVAEEKQCLQIQACSRKLTVIKDVLARRHMKVAFFGRTSNGKSTVINAMQRERVLPSGISHTTNCFLSVEGTDGEHAYLTTEDSEERKSIKVWHINQLAHCALLRDDLVLMDSPGTDVTSELDSWIDKFCLDADVFVLVANSERNTFSTKDARQHMDRCVSFLVEELKVVDLNKAPDRIFFVSAKEVLSARIHRAQAMPETGSGALAEGFQKRLMEFQSFERAFEVRVYSNCSDWLLDNHCLTMRLKNNEDYEELHEK
;
A
#
# COMPACT_ATOMS: atom_id res chain seq x y z
N MET A 1 -10.49 4.70 29.36
CA MET A 1 -9.94 5.67 28.40
C MET A 1 -9.58 4.88 27.15
N GLU A 2 -10.58 4.65 26.29
CA GLU A 2 -10.41 4.07 24.96
C GLU A 2 -10.09 5.23 24.00
N GLN A 3 -8.81 5.55 23.84
CA GLN A 3 -8.39 6.45 22.77
C GLN A 3 -8.03 5.62 21.54
N ASP A 4 -8.90 5.75 20.53
CA ASP A 4 -8.73 5.46 19.10
C ASP A 4 -8.24 4.06 18.69
N ASN A 5 -9.22 3.17 18.52
CA ASN A 5 -9.11 1.86 17.84
C ASN A 5 -9.24 1.99 16.30
N ILE A 6 -8.92 3.15 15.75
CA ILE A 6 -9.02 3.47 14.32
C ILE A 6 -7.68 3.10 13.67
N SER A 7 -7.71 2.29 12.61
CA SER A 7 -6.48 1.92 11.88
C SER A 7 -5.82 3.17 11.28
N PRO A 8 -4.50 3.36 11.41
CA PRO A 8 -3.77 4.41 10.71
C PRO A 8 -4.07 4.47 9.20
N LEU A 9 -4.38 3.35 8.55
CA LEU A 9 -4.72 3.30 7.13
C LEU A 9 -6.03 4.03 6.81
N GLN A 10 -6.97 4.10 7.74
CA GLN A 10 -8.22 4.84 7.55
C GLN A 10 -7.97 6.35 7.38
N HIS A 11 -6.88 6.88 7.95
CA HIS A 11 -6.50 8.28 7.70
C HIS A 11 -6.12 8.50 6.25
N PHE A 12 -5.45 7.54 5.59
CA PHE A 12 -5.18 7.61 4.15
C PHE A 12 -6.48 7.59 3.34
N VAL A 13 -7.40 6.68 3.65
CA VAL A 13 -8.69 6.60 2.96
C VAL A 13 -9.46 7.92 3.07
N VAL A 14 -9.49 8.52 4.27
CA VAL A 14 -10.11 9.83 4.48
C VAL A 14 -9.39 10.91 3.68
N ALA A 15 -8.06 10.98 3.76
CA ALA A 15 -7.27 11.97 3.02
C ALA A 15 -7.48 11.86 1.50
N LYS A 16 -7.46 10.64 0.95
CA LYS A 16 -7.71 10.35 -0.47
C LYS A 16 -9.12 10.78 -0.89
N ARG A 17 -10.14 10.52 -0.06
CA ARG A 17 -11.52 10.98 -0.32
C ARG A 17 -11.60 12.51 -0.31
N THR A 18 -11.01 13.16 0.69
CA THR A 18 -11.03 14.61 0.82
C THR A 18 -10.34 15.30 -0.36
N ILE A 19 -9.13 14.88 -0.73
CA ILE A 19 -8.43 15.49 -1.87
C ILE A 19 -9.14 15.20 -3.20
N SER A 20 -9.71 14.00 -3.38
CA SER A 20 -10.48 13.67 -4.58
C SER A 20 -11.71 14.57 -4.71
N ALA A 21 -12.39 14.88 -3.59
CA ALA A 21 -13.52 15.80 -3.58
C ALA A 21 -13.09 17.24 -3.94
N VAL A 22 -11.97 17.72 -3.40
CA VAL A 22 -11.41 19.04 -3.75
C VAL A 22 -11.04 19.11 -5.23
N PHE A 23 -10.35 18.10 -5.77
CA PHE A 23 -10.02 18.05 -7.19
C PHE A 23 -11.25 17.99 -8.08
N HIS A 24 -12.32 17.34 -7.63
CA HIS A 24 -13.58 17.33 -8.34
C HIS A 24 -14.19 18.73 -8.46
N GLN A 25 -14.26 19.47 -7.34
CA GLN A 25 -14.78 20.84 -7.31
C GLN A 25 -13.94 21.79 -8.17
N VAL A 26 -12.61 21.68 -8.10
CA VAL A 26 -11.69 22.50 -8.91
C VAL A 26 -11.85 22.19 -10.40
N LEU A 27 -11.99 20.91 -10.76
CA LEU A 27 -12.22 20.51 -12.14
C LEU A 27 -13.57 21.02 -12.66
N GLU A 28 -14.62 21.00 -11.86
CA GLU A 28 -15.93 21.56 -12.20
C GLU A 28 -15.85 23.07 -12.43
N PHE A 29 -15.25 23.81 -11.49
CA PHE A 29 -15.01 25.24 -11.64
C PHE A 29 -14.22 25.59 -12.90
N VAL A 30 -13.11 24.89 -13.17
CA VAL A 30 -12.28 25.16 -14.37
C VAL A 30 -13.02 24.80 -15.66
N ARG A 31 -13.93 23.81 -15.64
CA ARG A 31 -14.79 23.51 -16.79
C ARG A 31 -15.80 24.61 -17.04
N GLU A 32 -16.49 25.08 -15.99
CA GLU A 32 -17.42 26.21 -16.10
C GLU A 32 -16.71 27.47 -16.62
N CYS A 33 -15.51 27.77 -16.12
CA CYS A 33 -14.69 28.87 -16.64
C CYS A 33 -14.27 28.65 -18.09
N SER A 34 -13.91 27.42 -18.48
CA SER A 34 -13.55 27.09 -19.86
C SER A 34 -14.72 27.36 -20.80
N ASP A 35 -15.91 26.90 -20.43
CA ASP A 35 -17.12 27.06 -21.24
C ASP A 35 -17.50 28.55 -21.35
N PHE A 36 -17.43 29.30 -20.23
CA PHE A 36 -17.68 30.74 -20.21
C PHE A 36 -16.71 31.54 -21.10
N VAL A 37 -15.40 31.25 -21.01
CA VAL A 37 -14.38 31.93 -21.83
C VAL A 37 -14.53 31.57 -23.31
N GLU A 38 -14.87 30.31 -23.61
CA GLU A 38 -15.12 29.86 -24.97
C GLU A 38 -16.37 30.52 -25.58
N GLU A 39 -17.45 30.68 -24.82
CA GLU A 39 -18.64 31.40 -25.24
C GLU A 39 -18.36 32.90 -25.46
N THR A 40 -17.61 33.52 -24.55
CA THR A 40 -17.24 34.94 -24.64
C THR A 40 -16.34 35.20 -25.84
N TRP A 41 -15.37 34.32 -26.11
CA TRP A 41 -14.46 34.44 -27.26
C TRP A 41 -15.17 34.26 -28.61
N LYS A 42 -16.20 33.40 -28.67
CA LYS A 42 -16.98 33.16 -29.89
C LYS A 42 -18.08 34.20 -30.14
N SER A 43 -18.43 35.01 -29.14
CA SER A 43 -19.49 36.00 -29.26
C SER A 43 -19.03 37.21 -30.08
N GLU A 44 -19.82 37.58 -31.09
CA GLU A 44 -19.59 38.78 -31.90
C GLU A 44 -19.88 40.08 -31.14
N ASP A 45 -20.61 40.01 -30.02
CA ASP A 45 -21.00 41.18 -29.21
C ASP A 45 -19.88 41.67 -28.25
N PHE A 46 -18.87 40.85 -28.02
CA PHE A 46 -17.80 41.08 -27.03
C PHE A 46 -16.41 41.11 -27.67
N GLU A 47 -16.22 41.98 -28.67
CA GLU A 47 -14.90 42.19 -29.28
C GLU A 47 -13.83 42.49 -28.21
N HIS A 48 -12.75 41.70 -28.21
CA HIS A 48 -11.57 41.85 -27.36
C HIS A 48 -11.75 41.60 -25.84
N VAL A 49 -12.83 40.97 -25.39
CA VAL A 49 -13.00 40.62 -23.96
C VAL A 49 -12.24 39.34 -23.57
N ALA A 50 -12.13 38.37 -24.49
CA ALA A 50 -11.41 37.11 -24.28
C ALA A 50 -10.54 36.79 -25.50
N GLU A 51 -9.32 36.29 -25.25
CA GLU A 51 -8.38 35.89 -26.31
C GLU A 51 -8.35 34.38 -26.53
N GLU A 52 -8.09 33.94 -27.77
CA GLU A 52 -7.93 32.52 -28.13
C GLU A 52 -6.87 31.84 -27.24
N LYS A 53 -5.78 32.55 -26.92
CA LYS A 53 -4.71 32.03 -26.05
C LYS A 53 -5.22 31.67 -24.65
N GLN A 54 -6.08 32.52 -24.06
CA GLN A 54 -6.65 32.28 -22.73
C GLN A 54 -7.60 31.08 -22.75
N CYS A 55 -8.42 30.96 -23.79
CA CYS A 55 -9.30 29.80 -24.01
C CYS A 55 -8.48 28.50 -24.07
N LEU A 56 -7.42 28.46 -24.88
CA LEU A 56 -6.54 27.29 -25.00
C LEU A 56 -5.82 26.94 -23.69
N GLN A 57 -5.40 27.94 -22.91
CA GLN A 57 -4.75 27.73 -21.61
C GLN A 57 -5.70 27.09 -20.60
N ILE A 58 -6.94 27.59 -20.48
CA ILE A 58 -7.93 27.06 -19.54
C ILE A 58 -8.36 25.65 -19.95
N GLN A 59 -8.59 25.40 -21.25
CA GLN A 59 -8.88 24.06 -21.76
C GLN A 59 -7.73 23.08 -21.49
N ALA A 60 -6.48 23.50 -21.66
CA ALA A 60 -5.31 22.69 -21.32
C ALA A 60 -5.24 22.40 -19.81
N CYS A 61 -5.58 23.37 -18.96
CA CYS A 61 -5.68 23.17 -17.51
C CYS A 61 -6.75 22.14 -17.15
N SER A 62 -7.95 22.24 -17.74
CA SER A 62 -9.06 21.29 -17.55
C SER A 62 -8.65 19.84 -17.91
N ARG A 63 -7.93 19.67 -19.03
CA ARG A 63 -7.38 18.36 -19.45
C ARG A 63 -6.38 17.83 -18.44
N LYS A 64 -5.43 18.66 -17.98
CA LYS A 64 -4.44 18.28 -16.95
C LYS A 64 -5.13 17.86 -15.64
N LEU A 65 -6.12 18.61 -15.17
CA LEU A 65 -6.88 18.29 -13.96
C LEU A 65 -7.67 16.99 -14.09
N THR A 66 -8.23 16.70 -15.27
CA THR A 66 -8.90 15.43 -15.55
C THR A 66 -7.93 14.24 -15.40
N VAL A 67 -6.73 14.36 -15.96
CA VAL A 67 -5.67 13.33 -15.81
C VAL A 67 -5.30 13.14 -14.34
N ILE A 68 -5.09 14.23 -13.59
CA ILE A 68 -4.74 14.15 -12.17
C ILE A 68 -5.85 13.48 -11.35
N LYS A 69 -7.13 13.80 -11.63
CA LYS A 69 -8.28 13.14 -11.00
C LYS A 69 -8.25 11.63 -11.21
N ASP A 70 -7.98 11.18 -12.43
CA ASP A 70 -7.93 9.75 -12.74
C ASP A 70 -6.75 9.05 -12.05
N VAL A 71 -5.59 9.71 -11.95
CA VAL A 71 -4.43 9.22 -11.20
C VAL A 71 -4.74 9.11 -9.71
N LEU A 72 -5.34 10.13 -9.11
CA LEU A 72 -5.74 10.14 -7.70
C LEU A 72 -6.76 9.03 -7.38
N ALA A 73 -7.73 8.81 -8.26
CA ALA A 73 -8.77 7.79 -8.07
C ALA A 73 -8.17 6.38 -8.02
N ARG A 74 -7.20 6.08 -8.88
CA ARG A 74 -6.56 4.75 -9.00
C ARG A 74 -5.48 4.50 -7.94
N ARG A 75 -5.01 5.54 -7.24
CA ARG A 75 -3.93 5.41 -6.27
C ARG A 75 -4.36 4.56 -5.09
N HIS A 76 -3.54 3.59 -4.75
CA HIS A 76 -3.67 2.73 -3.59
C HIS A 76 -2.33 2.69 -2.86
N MET A 77 -2.35 2.33 -1.58
CA MET A 77 -1.13 2.02 -0.84
C MET A 77 -0.64 0.65 -1.29
N LYS A 78 0.66 0.49 -1.51
CA LYS A 78 1.24 -0.77 -2.01
C LYS A 78 2.41 -1.21 -1.16
N VAL A 79 2.42 -2.48 -0.82
CA VAL A 79 3.48 -3.09 -0.03
C VAL A 79 3.98 -4.35 -0.70
N ALA A 80 5.29 -4.46 -0.86
CA ALA A 80 5.94 -5.61 -1.46
C ALA A 80 6.74 -6.42 -0.42
N PHE A 81 6.49 -7.73 -0.39
CA PHE A 81 7.16 -8.69 0.49
C PHE A 81 8.25 -9.43 -0.28
N PHE A 82 9.48 -9.38 0.23
CA PHE A 82 10.67 -10.00 -0.35
C PHE A 82 11.35 -10.97 0.62
N GLY A 83 12.18 -11.85 0.08
CA GLY A 83 12.92 -12.84 0.87
C GLY A 83 13.09 -14.16 0.12
N ARG A 84 14.01 -14.98 0.64
CA ARG A 84 14.30 -16.31 0.07
C ARG A 84 13.07 -17.21 0.05
N THR A 85 13.12 -18.22 -0.79
CA THR A 85 12.12 -19.28 -0.89
C THR A 85 11.90 -19.90 0.48
N SER A 86 10.63 -20.14 0.83
CA SER A 86 10.22 -20.75 2.10
C SER A 86 10.49 -19.94 3.38
N ASN A 87 10.96 -18.68 3.30
CA ASN A 87 11.05 -17.80 4.48
C ASN A 87 9.69 -17.41 5.09
N GLY A 88 8.58 -17.70 4.40
CA GLY A 88 7.23 -17.49 4.92
C GLY A 88 6.55 -16.19 4.50
N LYS A 89 6.95 -15.57 3.38
CA LYS A 89 6.32 -14.34 2.83
C LYS A 89 4.80 -14.44 2.73
N SER A 90 4.30 -15.43 1.98
CA SER A 90 2.86 -15.69 1.83
C SER A 90 2.19 -16.03 3.17
N THR A 91 2.91 -16.63 4.12
CA THR A 91 2.41 -16.89 5.48
C THR A 91 2.26 -15.60 6.30
N VAL A 92 3.19 -14.64 6.18
CA VAL A 92 3.08 -13.32 6.81
C VAL A 92 1.87 -12.59 6.25
N ILE A 93 1.70 -12.54 4.92
CA ILE A 93 0.54 -11.92 4.27
C ILE A 93 -0.75 -12.57 4.79
N ASN A 94 -0.87 -13.89 4.71
CA ASN A 94 -2.03 -14.62 5.24
C ASN A 94 -2.30 -14.33 6.72
N ALA A 95 -1.25 -14.24 7.54
CA ALA A 95 -1.39 -13.91 8.95
C ALA A 95 -2.00 -12.52 9.14
N MET A 96 -1.50 -11.50 8.41
CA MET A 96 -2.06 -10.14 8.40
C MET A 96 -3.53 -10.12 7.95
N GLN A 97 -3.85 -10.87 6.89
CA GLN A 97 -5.20 -11.00 6.36
C GLN A 97 -6.14 -11.83 7.24
N ARG A 98 -5.58 -12.58 8.21
CA ARG A 98 -6.30 -13.50 9.11
C ARG A 98 -6.93 -14.71 8.41
N GLU A 99 -6.58 -14.96 7.16
CA GLU A 99 -7.12 -16.02 6.31
C GLU A 99 -6.04 -16.57 5.36
N ARG A 100 -6.23 -17.79 4.83
CA ARG A 100 -5.34 -18.39 3.83
C ARG A 100 -5.70 -17.91 2.41
N VAL A 101 -5.36 -16.67 2.10
CA VAL A 101 -5.58 -16.06 0.78
C VAL A 101 -4.58 -16.60 -0.25
N LEU A 102 -3.29 -16.60 0.12
CA LEU A 102 -2.20 -17.08 -0.72
C LEU A 102 -1.85 -18.55 -0.40
N PRO A 103 -1.46 -19.37 -1.39
CA PRO A 103 -0.97 -20.71 -1.13
C PRO A 103 0.36 -20.64 -0.36
N SER A 104 0.41 -21.22 0.85
CA SER A 104 1.58 -21.13 1.74
C SER A 104 1.99 -22.46 2.37
N GLY A 105 1.80 -23.58 1.66
CA GLY A 105 2.17 -24.92 2.12
C GLY A 105 3.62 -25.31 1.78
N ILE A 106 4.12 -26.38 2.40
CA ILE A 106 5.53 -26.84 2.32
C ILE A 106 5.97 -27.17 0.86
N SER A 107 5.04 -27.53 -0.01
CA SER A 107 5.26 -27.82 -1.43
C SER A 107 4.87 -26.68 -2.37
N HIS A 108 4.47 -25.52 -1.84
CA HIS A 108 4.00 -24.39 -2.63
C HIS A 108 5.03 -23.27 -2.56
N THR A 109 5.77 -23.08 -3.64
CA THR A 109 6.67 -21.94 -3.83
C THR A 109 6.09 -21.05 -4.91
N THR A 110 5.88 -19.77 -4.59
CA THR A 110 5.41 -18.79 -5.57
C THR A 110 6.52 -18.52 -6.58
N ASN A 111 6.30 -18.89 -7.85
CA ASN A 111 7.25 -18.64 -8.95
C ASN A 111 6.94 -17.35 -9.73
N CYS A 112 5.92 -16.60 -9.32
CA CYS A 112 5.48 -15.34 -9.92
C CYS A 112 5.14 -14.31 -8.83
N PHE A 113 4.98 -13.05 -9.21
CA PHE A 113 4.41 -12.06 -8.30
C PHE A 113 2.90 -12.28 -8.15
N LEU A 114 2.41 -12.21 -6.92
CA LEU A 114 0.97 -12.25 -6.62
C LEU A 114 0.59 -10.95 -5.93
N SER A 115 -0.32 -10.18 -6.54
CA SER A 115 -0.96 -9.02 -5.91
C SER A 115 -2.26 -9.47 -5.24
N VAL A 116 -2.49 -9.02 -4.01
CA VAL A 116 -3.75 -9.21 -3.27
C VAL A 116 -4.37 -7.84 -3.05
N GLU A 117 -5.55 -7.66 -3.63
CA GLU A 117 -6.28 -6.39 -3.67
C GLU A 117 -7.72 -6.58 -3.20
N GLY A 118 -8.31 -5.53 -2.65
CA GLY A 118 -9.74 -5.48 -2.34
C GLY A 118 -10.59 -5.40 -3.60
N THR A 119 -11.79 -5.98 -3.56
CA THR A 119 -12.81 -5.85 -4.61
C THR A 119 -14.15 -5.50 -3.99
N ASP A 120 -14.91 -4.62 -4.63
CA ASP A 120 -16.29 -4.29 -4.24
C ASP A 120 -17.27 -5.42 -4.58
N GLY A 121 -16.86 -6.36 -5.46
CA GLY A 121 -17.65 -7.53 -5.85
C GLY A 121 -17.73 -8.59 -4.75
N GLU A 122 -18.82 -9.36 -4.75
CA GLU A 122 -19.12 -10.40 -3.74
C GLU A 122 -18.19 -11.64 -3.81
N HIS A 123 -17.46 -11.82 -4.92
CA HIS A 123 -16.67 -13.03 -5.17
C HIS A 123 -15.21 -12.72 -5.51
N ALA A 124 -14.30 -13.53 -4.96
CA ALA A 124 -12.88 -13.49 -5.29
C ALA A 124 -12.62 -14.03 -6.69
N TYR A 125 -11.71 -13.36 -7.40
CA TYR A 125 -11.28 -13.73 -8.75
C TYR A 125 -9.77 -13.54 -8.91
N LEU A 126 -9.21 -14.21 -9.91
CA LEU A 126 -7.84 -14.02 -10.37
C LEU A 126 -7.88 -13.28 -11.70
N THR A 127 -7.00 -12.30 -11.88
CA THR A 127 -6.64 -11.71 -13.18
C THR A 127 -5.19 -12.02 -13.48
N THR A 128 -4.83 -11.98 -14.77
CA THR A 128 -3.44 -12.12 -15.23
C THR A 128 -3.04 -10.83 -15.94
N GLU A 129 -1.76 -10.49 -15.96
CA GLU A 129 -1.29 -9.23 -16.56
C GLU A 129 -1.73 -9.09 -18.04
N ASP A 130 -1.69 -10.19 -18.79
CA ASP A 130 -2.03 -10.22 -20.22
C ASP A 130 -3.54 -10.34 -20.51
N SER A 131 -4.39 -10.38 -19.47
CA SER A 131 -5.83 -10.59 -19.65
C SER A 131 -6.67 -10.03 -18.50
N GLU A 132 -7.65 -9.19 -18.85
CA GLU A 132 -8.70 -8.73 -17.92
C GLU A 132 -9.75 -9.81 -17.62
N GLU A 133 -9.61 -11.02 -18.17
CA GLU A 133 -10.51 -12.14 -17.88
C GLU A 133 -10.47 -12.51 -16.40
N ARG A 134 -11.61 -12.40 -15.72
CA ARG A 134 -11.76 -12.76 -14.32
C ARG A 134 -11.98 -14.27 -14.18
N LYS A 135 -11.01 -14.96 -13.59
CA LYS A 135 -11.10 -16.39 -13.30
C LYS A 135 -11.59 -16.57 -11.86
N SER A 136 -12.80 -17.08 -11.68
CA SER A 136 -13.37 -17.31 -10.36
C SER A 136 -12.50 -18.27 -9.54
N ILE A 137 -12.16 -17.88 -8.32
CA ILE A 137 -11.41 -18.73 -7.40
C ILE A 137 -12.40 -19.37 -6.43
N LYS A 138 -12.35 -20.70 -6.30
CA LYS A 138 -13.03 -21.41 -5.21
C LYS A 138 -12.25 -21.20 -3.91
N VAL A 139 -12.37 -20.03 -3.31
CA VAL A 139 -11.92 -19.79 -1.92
C VAL A 139 -12.97 -20.43 -1.01
N TRP A 140 -12.54 -21.31 -0.11
CA TRP A 140 -13.44 -22.15 0.71
C TRP A 140 -14.29 -21.35 1.73
N HIS A 141 -14.01 -20.05 1.94
CA HIS A 141 -14.75 -19.19 2.87
C HIS A 141 -14.88 -17.74 2.37
N ILE A 142 -15.65 -17.52 1.29
CA ILE A 142 -15.92 -16.17 0.72
C ILE A 142 -16.54 -15.19 1.74
N ASN A 143 -17.22 -15.68 2.79
CA ASN A 143 -17.85 -14.81 3.80
C ASN A 143 -16.85 -14.03 4.69
N GLN A 144 -15.53 -14.23 4.59
CA GLN A 144 -14.54 -13.53 5.44
C GLN A 144 -13.64 -12.51 4.71
N LEU A 145 -13.60 -12.49 3.37
CA LEU A 145 -12.86 -11.45 2.63
C LEU A 145 -13.45 -10.04 2.88
N ALA A 146 -14.76 -9.95 3.10
CA ALA A 146 -15.44 -8.72 3.53
C ALA A 146 -14.98 -8.21 4.92
N HIS A 147 -14.26 -9.01 5.71
CA HIS A 147 -13.74 -8.66 7.03
C HIS A 147 -12.26 -8.29 7.04
N CYS A 148 -11.58 -8.30 5.89
CA CYS A 148 -10.17 -7.90 5.85
C CYS A 148 -10.05 -6.37 5.89
N ALA A 149 -9.79 -5.82 7.09
CA ALA A 149 -9.70 -4.37 7.29
C ALA A 149 -8.64 -3.73 6.38
N LEU A 150 -7.49 -4.39 6.20
CA LEU A 150 -6.38 -3.89 5.40
C LEU A 150 -6.77 -3.65 3.93
N LEU A 151 -7.41 -4.63 3.28
CA LEU A 151 -7.79 -4.51 1.86
C LEU A 151 -8.92 -3.50 1.62
N ARG A 152 -9.79 -3.29 2.61
CA ARG A 152 -10.85 -2.27 2.53
C ARG A 152 -10.30 -0.86 2.63
N ASP A 153 -9.11 -0.71 3.20
CA ASP A 153 -8.48 0.58 3.43
C ASP A 153 -7.47 0.92 2.30
N ASP A 154 -7.76 0.53 1.05
CA ASP A 154 -6.94 0.81 -0.15
C ASP A 154 -5.50 0.27 -0.09
N LEU A 155 -5.27 -0.84 0.62
CA LEU A 155 -3.97 -1.51 0.67
C LEU A 155 -3.87 -2.67 -0.33
N VAL A 156 -2.78 -2.68 -1.09
CA VAL A 156 -2.35 -3.76 -1.99
C VAL A 156 -1.14 -4.46 -1.40
N LEU A 157 -1.24 -5.78 -1.23
CA LEU A 157 -0.15 -6.62 -0.71
C LEU A 157 0.42 -7.48 -1.85
N MET A 158 1.72 -7.37 -2.08
CA MET A 158 2.42 -8.06 -3.15
C MET A 158 3.39 -9.10 -2.59
N ASP A 159 3.19 -10.37 -2.95
CA ASP A 159 4.11 -11.47 -2.65
C ASP A 159 5.08 -11.68 -3.80
N SER A 160 6.38 -11.61 -3.52
CA SER A 160 7.42 -11.83 -4.53
C SER A 160 7.78 -13.32 -4.68
N PRO A 161 8.40 -13.72 -5.79
CA PRO A 161 9.16 -14.96 -5.86
C PRO A 161 10.32 -14.98 -4.85
N GLY A 162 10.85 -16.18 -4.59
CA GLY A 162 12.06 -16.33 -3.77
C GLY A 162 13.25 -15.62 -4.40
N THR A 163 13.93 -14.76 -3.64
CA THR A 163 15.11 -14.00 -4.13
C THR A 163 16.30 -14.89 -4.50
N ASP A 164 16.26 -16.18 -4.13
CA ASP A 164 17.27 -17.18 -4.44
C ASP A 164 16.97 -17.99 -5.72
N VAL A 165 15.84 -17.73 -6.38
CA VAL A 165 15.38 -18.50 -7.56
C VAL A 165 15.58 -17.75 -8.86
N THR A 166 15.75 -16.42 -8.83
CA THR A 166 15.82 -15.59 -10.03
C THR A 166 16.98 -14.60 -9.99
N SER A 167 17.69 -14.47 -11.11
CA SER A 167 18.65 -13.40 -11.37
C SER A 167 18.01 -12.15 -11.97
N GLU A 168 16.71 -12.20 -12.30
CA GLU A 168 15.95 -11.11 -12.93
C GLU A 168 15.20 -10.23 -11.91
N LEU A 169 15.55 -10.35 -10.63
CA LEU A 169 14.88 -9.64 -9.54
C LEU A 169 14.84 -8.11 -9.78
N ASP A 170 15.90 -7.54 -10.32
CA ASP A 170 16.00 -6.10 -10.61
C ASP A 170 14.96 -5.65 -11.65
N SER A 171 14.84 -6.40 -12.77
CA SER A 171 13.83 -6.10 -13.79
C SER A 171 12.41 -6.22 -13.25
N TRP A 172 12.18 -7.12 -12.29
CA TRP A 172 10.88 -7.27 -11.66
C TRP A 172 10.59 -6.17 -10.64
N ILE A 173 11.60 -5.69 -9.91
CA ILE A 173 11.48 -4.52 -9.03
C ILE A 173 11.08 -3.30 -9.87
N ASP A 174 11.76 -3.08 -11.00
CA ASP A 174 11.46 -1.97 -11.91
C ASP A 174 10.03 -2.03 -12.45
N LYS A 175 9.52 -3.24 -12.74
CA LYS A 175 8.19 -3.41 -13.31
C LYS A 175 7.07 -3.34 -12.27
N PHE A 176 7.27 -3.94 -11.10
CA PHE A 176 6.17 -4.23 -10.17
C PHE A 176 6.29 -3.53 -8.83
N CYS A 177 7.42 -2.90 -8.51
CA CYS A 177 7.67 -2.40 -7.15
C CYS A 177 8.15 -0.94 -7.06
N LEU A 178 8.36 -0.23 -8.18
CA LEU A 178 8.75 1.19 -8.15
C LEU A 178 7.71 2.08 -7.45
N ASP A 179 6.44 1.67 -7.46
CA ASP A 179 5.32 2.35 -6.82
C ASP A 179 4.98 1.80 -5.42
N ALA A 180 5.79 0.89 -4.88
CA ALA A 180 5.61 0.35 -3.54
C ALA A 180 5.99 1.38 -2.47
N ASP A 181 5.09 1.62 -1.52
CA ASP A 181 5.29 2.56 -0.42
C ASP A 181 6.14 1.94 0.71
N VAL A 182 6.07 0.61 0.88
CA VAL A 182 6.83 -0.12 1.90
C VAL A 182 7.33 -1.46 1.35
N PHE A 183 8.60 -1.76 1.66
CA PHE A 183 9.22 -3.05 1.42
C PHE A 183 9.34 -3.84 2.73
N VAL A 184 8.90 -5.09 2.74
CA VAL A 184 9.03 -5.99 3.89
C VAL A 184 9.97 -7.15 3.52
N LEU A 185 11.15 -7.18 4.14
CA LEU A 185 12.08 -8.30 3.99
C LEU A 185 11.78 -9.39 5.02
N VAL A 186 11.31 -10.55 4.55
CA VAL A 186 11.06 -11.72 5.38
C VAL A 186 12.30 -12.62 5.37
N ALA A 187 12.98 -12.67 6.52
CA ALA A 187 14.16 -13.49 6.73
C ALA A 187 13.85 -14.68 7.64
N ASN A 188 14.38 -15.86 7.30
CA ASN A 188 14.34 -17.02 8.19
C ASN A 188 15.37 -16.83 9.32
N SER A 189 14.92 -17.06 10.56
CA SER A 189 15.73 -16.99 11.78
C SER A 189 16.26 -18.34 12.24
N GLU A 190 16.06 -19.42 11.47
CA GLU A 190 16.48 -20.78 11.82
C GLU A 190 18.01 -20.93 11.97
N ARG A 191 18.46 -20.67 13.20
CA ARG A 191 19.47 -21.47 13.90
C ARG A 191 18.80 -22.11 15.11
N ASN A 192 19.08 -23.39 15.32
CA ASN A 192 18.50 -24.24 16.35
C ASN A 192 18.54 -23.53 17.73
N THR A 193 17.36 -23.34 18.34
CA THR A 193 17.08 -22.66 19.61
C THR A 193 17.01 -21.12 19.54
N PHE A 194 15.84 -20.54 19.80
CA PHE A 194 15.68 -19.12 20.09
C PHE A 194 16.28 -18.82 21.47
N SER A 195 17.62 -18.78 21.58
CA SER A 195 18.25 -18.21 22.75
C SER A 195 18.19 -16.68 22.66
N THR A 196 18.22 -15.98 23.81
CA THR A 196 18.30 -14.52 23.84
C THR A 196 19.55 -13.98 23.14
N LYS A 197 20.61 -14.80 23.04
CA LYS A 197 21.85 -14.45 22.35
C LYS A 197 21.68 -14.46 20.83
N ASP A 198 20.92 -15.41 20.29
CA ASP A 198 20.66 -15.50 18.85
C ASP A 198 19.80 -14.33 18.38
N ALA A 199 18.76 -13.98 19.14
CA ALA A 199 17.92 -12.81 18.85
C ALA A 199 18.73 -11.50 18.83
N ARG A 200 19.65 -11.32 19.78
CA ARG A 200 20.52 -10.13 19.82
C ARG A 200 21.48 -10.08 18.63
N GLN A 201 22.11 -11.20 18.27
CA GLN A 201 22.99 -11.26 17.11
C GLN A 201 22.24 -10.93 15.81
N HIS A 202 21.03 -11.46 15.65
CA HIS A 202 20.18 -11.13 14.50
C HIS A 202 19.78 -9.65 14.50
N MET A 203 19.43 -9.08 15.66
CA MET A 203 19.13 -7.65 15.79
C MET A 203 20.32 -6.79 15.36
N ASP A 204 21.51 -7.03 15.91
CA ASP A 204 22.71 -6.25 15.59
C ASP A 204 23.04 -6.32 14.08
N ARG A 205 22.91 -7.51 13.48
CA ARG A 205 23.11 -7.70 12.03
C ARG A 205 22.07 -6.94 11.20
N CYS A 206 20.80 -7.02 11.56
CA CYS A 206 19.74 -6.32 10.85
C CYS A 206 19.87 -4.80 11.01
N VAL A 207 20.29 -4.30 12.16
CA VAL A 207 20.57 -2.87 12.38
C VAL A 207 21.73 -2.42 11.49
N SER A 208 22.86 -3.13 11.49
CA SER A 208 24.01 -2.81 10.62
C SER A 208 23.60 -2.84 9.14
N PHE A 209 22.83 -3.83 8.71
CA PHE A 209 22.32 -3.89 7.33
C PHE A 209 21.46 -2.66 6.96
N LEU A 210 20.51 -2.26 7.81
CA LEU A 210 19.63 -1.13 7.52
C LEU A 210 20.34 0.24 7.60
N VAL A 211 21.29 0.39 8.52
CA VAL A 211 21.95 1.67 8.84
C VAL A 211 23.22 1.88 8.02
N GLU A 212 24.09 0.86 7.94
CA GLU A 212 25.44 0.98 7.38
C GLU A 212 25.46 0.58 5.90
N GLU A 213 24.81 -0.54 5.54
CA GLU A 213 24.79 -1.05 4.16
C GLU A 213 23.78 -0.29 3.31
N LEU A 214 22.50 -0.30 3.72
CA LEU A 214 21.41 0.33 2.96
C LEU A 214 21.30 1.84 3.19
N LYS A 215 21.71 2.34 4.37
CA LYS A 215 21.63 3.76 4.76
C LYS A 215 20.22 4.36 4.63
N VAL A 216 19.20 3.57 4.97
CA VAL A 216 17.78 3.95 4.83
C VAL A 216 17.12 4.40 6.14
N VAL A 217 17.80 4.21 7.27
CA VAL A 217 17.25 4.55 8.60
C VAL A 217 18.37 4.92 9.57
N ASP A 218 18.07 5.86 10.47
CA ASP A 218 18.95 6.22 11.58
C ASP A 218 19.10 5.07 12.58
N LEU A 219 20.26 4.96 13.22
CA LEU A 219 20.55 3.95 14.24
C LEU A 219 19.48 3.87 15.34
N ASN A 220 18.98 5.03 15.78
CA ASN A 220 17.99 5.11 16.86
C ASN A 220 16.59 4.62 16.44
N LYS A 221 16.30 4.57 15.13
CA LYS A 221 15.00 4.17 14.58
C LYS A 221 15.03 2.78 13.95
N ALA A 222 16.21 2.19 13.74
CA ALA A 222 16.37 0.88 13.13
C ALA A 222 15.70 -0.25 13.95
N PRO A 223 15.75 -0.27 15.30
CA PRO A 223 15.08 -1.31 16.09
C PRO A 223 13.56 -1.35 15.86
N ASP A 224 12.92 -0.20 15.62
CA ASP A 224 11.47 -0.09 15.34
C ASP A 224 11.07 -0.61 13.95
N ARG A 225 12.02 -1.23 13.22
CA ARG A 225 11.82 -1.84 11.89
C ARG A 225 12.09 -3.33 11.89
N ILE A 226 12.56 -3.90 12.99
CA ILE A 226 13.04 -5.29 13.07
C ILE A 226 12.18 -6.04 14.08
N PHE A 227 11.52 -7.11 13.64
CA PHE A 227 10.56 -7.87 14.45
C PHE A 227 10.86 -9.36 14.42
N PHE A 228 10.77 -10.01 15.59
CA PHE A 228 11.02 -11.45 15.73
C PHE A 228 9.71 -12.22 15.92
N VAL A 229 9.12 -12.64 14.80
CA VAL A 229 7.75 -13.16 14.77
C VAL A 229 7.67 -14.62 14.31
N SER A 230 6.51 -15.24 14.57
CA SER A 230 6.13 -16.52 13.99
C SER A 230 4.79 -16.37 13.25
N ALA A 231 4.86 -16.09 11.95
CA ALA A 231 3.67 -15.91 11.13
C ALA A 231 2.77 -17.16 11.11
N LYS A 232 3.37 -18.36 11.15
CA LYS A 232 2.63 -19.63 11.17
C LYS A 232 1.78 -19.77 12.43
N GLU A 233 2.34 -19.46 13.60
CA GLU A 233 1.60 -19.51 14.87
C GLU A 233 0.47 -18.47 14.89
N VAL A 234 0.76 -17.24 14.45
CA VAL A 234 -0.23 -16.16 14.40
C VAL A 234 -1.38 -16.50 13.46
N LEU A 235 -1.09 -16.97 12.25
CA LEU A 235 -2.12 -17.39 11.29
C LEU A 235 -2.99 -18.52 11.86
N SER A 236 -2.36 -19.52 12.46
CA SER A 236 -3.07 -20.66 13.05
C SER A 236 -3.99 -20.20 14.19
N ALA A 237 -3.50 -19.36 15.09
CA ALA A 237 -4.29 -18.80 16.18
C ALA A 237 -5.48 -17.97 15.67
N ARG A 238 -5.30 -17.15 14.63
CA ARG A 238 -6.36 -16.32 14.05
C ARG A 238 -7.46 -17.15 13.38
N ILE A 239 -7.10 -18.15 12.60
CA ILE A 239 -8.06 -19.06 11.95
C ILE A 239 -8.87 -19.83 13.00
N HIS A 240 -8.21 -20.36 14.02
CA HIS A 240 -8.89 -21.08 15.11
C HIS A 240 -9.91 -20.19 15.84
N ARG A 241 -9.53 -18.93 16.12
CA ARG A 241 -10.41 -17.95 16.77
C ARG A 241 -11.62 -17.60 15.90
N ALA A 242 -11.41 -17.44 14.59
CA ALA A 242 -12.48 -17.12 13.64
C ALA A 242 -13.49 -18.26 13.47
N GLN A 243 -13.07 -19.52 13.67
CA GLN A 243 -13.93 -20.71 13.57
C GLN A 243 -14.64 -21.08 14.89
N ALA A 244 -14.53 -20.24 15.94
CA ALA A 244 -15.09 -20.48 17.27
C ALA A 244 -14.76 -21.86 17.87
N MET A 245 -13.64 -22.46 17.45
CA MET A 245 -13.20 -23.75 17.97
C MET A 245 -12.58 -23.57 19.36
N PRO A 246 -12.88 -24.45 20.34
CA PRO A 246 -12.25 -24.37 21.65
C PRO A 246 -10.73 -24.53 21.53
N GLU A 247 -9.97 -23.73 22.28
CA GLU A 247 -8.49 -23.70 22.28
C GLU A 247 -7.83 -25.04 22.72
N THR A 248 -8.62 -26.08 22.96
CA THR A 248 -8.20 -27.38 23.47
C THR A 248 -7.81 -28.39 22.39
N GLY A 249 -8.01 -28.10 21.10
CA GLY A 249 -7.86 -29.06 20.00
C GLY A 249 -6.63 -28.94 19.09
N SER A 250 -5.78 -27.92 19.26
CA SER A 250 -4.58 -27.71 18.43
C SER A 250 -3.35 -27.68 19.32
N GLY A 251 -2.31 -28.42 18.93
CA GLY A 251 -1.13 -28.72 19.74
C GLY A 251 -0.66 -27.56 20.62
N ALA A 252 -0.33 -27.88 21.87
CA ALA A 252 0.14 -26.95 22.89
C ALA A 252 0.94 -25.79 22.26
N LEU A 253 0.41 -24.58 22.35
CA LEU A 253 1.08 -23.38 21.86
C LEU A 253 2.49 -23.37 22.45
N ALA A 254 3.50 -23.32 21.59
CA ALA A 254 4.87 -23.43 22.04
C ALA A 254 5.20 -22.33 23.05
N GLU A 255 6.11 -22.62 23.98
CA GLU A 255 6.56 -21.66 24.98
C GLU A 255 6.92 -20.32 24.32
N GLY A 256 6.47 -19.22 24.91
CA GLY A 256 6.68 -17.86 24.37
C GLY A 256 5.74 -17.44 23.23
N PHE A 257 4.72 -18.23 22.87
CA PHE A 257 3.74 -17.86 21.84
C PHE A 257 3.12 -16.47 22.07
N GLN A 258 2.68 -16.16 23.30
CA GLN A 258 2.07 -14.86 23.62
C GLN A 258 3.02 -13.69 23.32
N LYS A 259 4.31 -13.85 23.61
CA LYS A 259 5.32 -12.84 23.28
C LYS A 259 5.46 -12.66 21.77
N ARG A 260 5.51 -13.75 20.99
CA ARG A 260 5.60 -13.71 19.52
C ARG A 260 4.33 -13.14 18.88
N LEU A 261 3.16 -13.39 19.47
CA LEU A 261 1.90 -12.79 19.06
C LEU A 261 1.88 -11.28 19.29
N MET A 262 2.31 -10.82 20.48
CA MET A 262 2.42 -9.38 20.78
C MET A 262 3.44 -8.69 19.88
N GLU A 263 4.57 -9.34 19.58
CA GLU A 263 5.56 -8.85 18.63
C GLU A 263 4.96 -8.68 17.23
N PHE A 264 4.18 -9.67 16.75
CA PHE A 264 3.51 -9.57 15.45
C PHE A 264 2.46 -8.46 15.41
N GLN A 265 1.71 -8.25 16.50
CA GLN A 265 0.78 -7.12 16.60
C GLN A 265 1.51 -5.77 16.62
N SER A 266 2.69 -5.71 17.24
CA SER A 266 3.54 -4.52 17.22
C SER A 266 4.08 -4.24 15.82
N PHE A 267 4.47 -5.29 15.09
CA PHE A 267 4.79 -5.22 13.66
C PHE A 267 3.63 -4.66 12.85
N GLU A 268 2.41 -5.20 12.98
CA GLU A 268 1.23 -4.69 12.25
C GLU A 268 0.97 -3.21 12.52
N ARG A 269 1.09 -2.79 13.78
CA ARG A 269 0.89 -1.38 14.14
C ARG A 269 1.97 -0.47 13.53
N ALA A 270 3.24 -0.87 13.63
CA ALA A 270 4.35 -0.12 13.03
C ALA A 270 4.24 -0.08 11.51
N PHE A 271 3.79 -1.18 10.91
CA PHE A 271 3.52 -1.32 9.49
C PHE A 271 2.45 -0.33 9.01
N GLU A 272 1.26 -0.32 9.63
CA GLU A 272 0.16 0.57 9.25
C GLU A 272 0.57 2.04 9.36
N VAL A 273 1.24 2.43 10.45
CA VAL A 273 1.75 3.80 10.63
C VAL A 273 2.74 4.18 9.54
N ARG A 274 3.64 3.26 9.15
CA ARG A 274 4.66 3.55 8.14
C ARG A 274 4.06 3.70 6.74
N VAL A 275 3.16 2.78 6.37
CA VAL A 275 2.45 2.84 5.09
C VAL A 275 1.69 4.18 4.98
N TYR A 276 0.95 4.54 6.03
CA TYR A 276 0.22 5.80 6.10
C TYR A 276 1.14 7.03 5.96
N SER A 277 2.24 7.08 6.72
CA SER A 277 3.18 8.21 6.68
C SER A 277 3.76 8.42 5.28
N ASN A 278 4.28 7.36 4.66
CA ASN A 278 4.90 7.45 3.34
C ASN A 278 3.89 7.90 2.27
N CYS A 279 2.65 7.41 2.33
CA CYS A 279 1.63 7.78 1.35
C CYS A 279 1.11 9.21 1.56
N SER A 280 1.05 9.67 2.82
CA SER A 280 0.66 11.04 3.15
C SER A 280 1.68 12.08 2.67
N ASP A 281 2.96 11.80 2.85
CA ASP A 281 4.05 12.65 2.36
C ASP A 281 3.95 12.81 0.82
N TRP A 282 3.76 11.70 0.10
CA TRP A 282 3.56 11.74 -1.35
C TRP A 282 2.37 12.60 -1.78
N LEU A 283 1.25 12.52 -1.07
CA LEU A 283 0.03 13.27 -1.39
C LEU A 283 0.24 14.78 -1.25
N LEU A 284 0.98 15.19 -0.23
CA LEU A 284 1.34 16.58 0.02
C LEU A 284 2.35 17.08 -1.02
N ASP A 285 3.37 16.27 -1.31
CA ASP A 285 4.49 16.65 -2.17
C ASP A 285 4.09 16.79 -3.65
N ASN A 286 3.22 15.91 -4.16
CA ASN A 286 2.94 15.86 -5.60
C ASN A 286 1.65 16.59 -6.03
N HIS A 287 0.65 16.70 -5.16
CA HIS A 287 -0.68 17.17 -5.58
C HIS A 287 -1.14 18.45 -4.88
N CYS A 288 -0.86 18.61 -3.59
CA CYS A 288 -1.14 19.87 -2.88
C CYS A 288 -0.18 21.00 -3.32
N LEU A 289 1.10 20.69 -3.55
CA LEU A 289 2.08 21.69 -4.02
C LEU A 289 1.91 22.06 -5.49
N THR A 290 1.52 21.13 -6.37
CA THR A 290 1.23 21.44 -7.78
C THR A 290 0.08 22.45 -7.93
N MET A 291 -0.91 22.42 -7.02
CA MET A 291 -1.98 23.42 -6.96
C MET A 291 -1.45 24.80 -6.50
N ARG A 292 -0.50 24.84 -5.56
CA ARG A 292 0.11 26.10 -5.09
C ARG A 292 1.08 26.70 -6.10
N LEU A 293 1.89 25.88 -6.79
CA LEU A 293 2.87 26.36 -7.76
C LEU A 293 2.21 26.87 -9.04
N LYS A 294 1.15 26.21 -9.55
CA LYS A 294 0.39 26.75 -10.70
C LYS A 294 -0.32 28.06 -10.38
N ASN A 295 -0.88 28.18 -9.17
CA ASN A 295 -1.46 29.44 -8.71
C ASN A 295 -0.42 30.56 -8.52
N ASN A 296 0.89 30.28 -8.47
CA ASN A 296 1.93 31.30 -8.32
C ASN A 296 2.67 31.60 -9.63
N GLU A 297 2.91 30.59 -10.49
CA GLU A 297 3.53 30.81 -11.81
C GLU A 297 2.65 31.69 -12.71
N ASP A 298 1.32 31.56 -12.62
CA ASP A 298 0.39 32.45 -13.35
C ASP A 298 0.33 33.88 -12.73
N TYR A 299 0.79 34.08 -11.48
CA TYR A 299 0.82 35.41 -10.84
C TYR A 299 2.12 36.18 -11.13
N GLU A 300 3.25 35.51 -11.33
CA GLU A 300 4.52 36.20 -11.64
C GLU A 300 4.61 36.63 -13.11
N GLU A 301 4.03 35.88 -14.07
CA GLU A 301 3.99 36.32 -15.49
C GLU A 301 3.01 37.48 -15.77
N LEU A 302 2.04 37.73 -14.87
CA LEU A 302 1.08 38.85 -14.98
C LEU A 302 1.58 40.16 -14.36
N HIS A 303 2.70 40.13 -13.63
CA HIS A 303 3.29 41.32 -12.99
C HIS A 303 4.60 41.81 -13.60
N GLU A 304 5.09 41.18 -14.68
CA GLU A 304 6.31 41.58 -15.41
C GLU A 304 6.06 42.14 -16.84
N LYS A 305 4.86 42.65 -17.13
CA LYS A 305 4.61 43.46 -18.34
C LYS A 305 3.91 44.77 -18.06
#